data_AF-A0A3M1SDM0-F1
#
_entry.id   AF-A0A3M1SDM0-F1
#
_cell.length_a   1.000
_cell.length_b   1.000
_cell.length_c   1.000
_cell.angle_alpha   90.00
_cell.angle_beta   90.00
_cell.angle_gamma   90.00
#
_symmetry.space_group_name_H-M   'P 1'
#
loop_
_entity.id
_entity.type
_entity.pdbx_description
1 polymer ?
#
loop_
_entity_poly.entity_id
_entity_poly.type
_entity_poly.pdbx_seq_one_letter_code
_entity_poly.pdbx_strand_id
1 'polypeptide(L)' 'MKNNPGKDMLIAGSASIVQQFTNLGLIDEYHLLVHPVILGKGKSLFQNITEKHPLKLLETRTFENGAVLLHYQIR' A
#
# COMPACT_ATOMS: atom_id res chain seq x y z
N MET A 1 -13.38 -10.42 11.37
CA MET A 1 -13.22 -9.24 10.50
C MET A 1 -12.33 -9.51 9.29
N LYS A 2 -11.19 -10.21 9.39
CA LYS A 2 -10.57 -10.81 8.17
C LYS A 2 -11.27 -12.10 7.74
N ASN A 3 -11.59 -12.96 8.71
CA ASN A 3 -12.23 -14.27 8.47
C ASN A 3 -13.77 -14.26 8.57
N ASN A 4 -14.39 -13.07 8.63
CA ASN A 4 -15.85 -12.96 8.68
C ASN A 4 -16.36 -12.54 7.31
N PRO A 5 -17.54 -12.98 6.89
CA PRO A 5 -18.18 -12.47 5.67
C PRO A 5 -18.32 -10.94 5.77
N GLY A 6 -17.92 -10.23 4.73
CA GLY A 6 -17.90 -8.77 4.69
C GLY A 6 -17.43 -8.24 3.35
N LYS A 7 -17.54 -6.91 3.17
CA LYS A 7 -16.93 -6.20 2.03
C LYS A 7 -15.45 -5.90 2.33
N ASP A 8 -14.73 -5.48 1.30
CA ASP A 8 -13.35 -5.02 1.44
C ASP A 8 -13.22 -3.87 2.43
N MET A 9 -12.10 -3.84 3.15
CA MET A 9 -11.79 -2.82 4.13
C MET A 9 -10.63 -1.96 3.64
N LEU A 10 -10.89 -0.66 3.48
CA LEU A 10 -9.88 0.29 3.05
C LEU A 10 -9.17 0.92 4.26
N ILE A 11 -7.84 0.84 4.27
CA ILE A 11 -7.00 1.63 5.16
C ILE A 11 -6.65 2.93 4.41
N ALA A 12 -7.38 4.02 4.68
CA ALA A 12 -7.08 5.32 4.09
C ALA A 12 -5.78 5.96 4.63
N GLY A 13 -5.25 5.42 5.73
CA GLY A 13 -4.10 5.92 6.47
C GLY A 13 -4.25 5.64 7.97
N SER A 14 -3.29 5.98 8.82
CA SER A 14 -2.00 6.65 8.55
C SER A 14 -0.88 5.64 8.23
N ALA A 15 0.29 6.14 7.80
CA ALA A 15 1.45 5.29 7.51
C ALA A 15 1.80 4.33 8.66
N SER A 16 1.61 4.72 9.92
CA SER A 16 1.85 3.83 11.06
C SER A 16 0.86 2.66 11.16
N ILE A 17 -0.37 2.84 10.68
CA ILE A 17 -1.36 1.74 10.62
C ILE A 17 -0.96 0.77 9.51
N VAL A 18 -0.59 1.31 8.34
CA VAL A 18 -0.10 0.49 7.22
C VAL A 18 1.11 -0.34 7.66
N GLN A 19 2.12 0.27 8.28
CA GLN A 19 3.32 -0.42 8.76
C GLN A 19 3.01 -1.56 9.73
N GLN A 20 2.15 -1.31 10.72
CA GLN A 20 1.74 -2.34 11.68
C GLN A 20 1.01 -3.50 10.98
N PHE A 21 0.09 -3.20 10.06
CA PHE A 21 -0.70 -4.21 9.37
C PHE A 21 0.14 -5.00 8.36
N THR A 22 1.13 -4.35 7.72
CA THR A 22 2.14 -5.04 6.91
C THR A 22 2.91 -6.05 7.77
N ASN A 23 3.46 -5.62 8.91
CA ASN A 23 4.21 -6.51 9.81
C ASN A 23 3.35 -7.63 10.41
N LEU A 24 2.05 -7.41 10.56
CA LEU A 24 1.11 -8.44 11.02
C LEU A 24 0.58 -9.35 9.88
N GLY A 25 1.00 -9.12 8.62
CA GLY A 25 0.50 -9.88 7.47
C GLY A 25 -1.00 -9.70 7.20
N LEU A 26 -1.56 -8.56 7.60
CA LEU A 26 -2.99 -8.27 7.52
C LEU A 26 -3.41 -7.52 6.26
N ILE A 27 -2.46 -7.03 5.47
CA ILE A 27 -2.73 -6.38 4.18
C ILE A 27 -2.71 -7.43 3.07
N ASP A 28 -3.77 -7.48 2.27
CA ASP A 28 -3.83 -8.38 1.10
C ASP A 28 -3.42 -7.65 -0.20
N GLU A 29 -3.75 -6.37 -0.30
CA GLU A 29 -3.51 -5.54 -1.49
C GLU A 29 -3.01 -4.13 -1.13
N TYR A 30 -2.17 -3.56 -2.00
CA TYR A 30 -1.68 -2.19 -1.92
C TYR A 30 -2.08 -1.39 -3.15
N HIS A 31 -2.69 -0.23 -2.94
CA HIS A 31 -2.91 0.79 -3.95
C HIS A 31 -1.93 1.93 -3.72
N LEU A 32 -0.82 1.94 -4.46
CA LEU A 32 0.25 2.91 -4.31
C LEU A 32 0.12 4.02 -5.36
N LEU A 33 -0.19 5.23 -4.91
CA LEU A 33 -0.23 6.40 -5.78
C LEU A 33 1.13 7.12 -5.74
N VAL A 34 1.85 7.06 -6.85
CA VAL A 34 3.16 7.70 -7.02
C VAL A 34 2.95 9.07 -7.67
N HIS A 35 3.43 10.12 -7.02
CA HIS A 35 3.38 11.49 -7.53
C HIS A 35 4.72 11.91 -8.13
N PRO A 36 4.74 12.72 -9.21
CA PRO A 36 5.96 13.18 -9.88
C PRO A 36 6.64 14.32 -9.10
N VAL A 37 7.09 14.03 -7.87
CA VAL A 37 7.75 15.00 -6.98
C VAL A 37 8.85 14.34 -6.16
N ILE A 38 9.96 15.05 -5.98
CA ILE A 38 11.01 14.69 -5.04
C ILE A 38 10.76 15.47 -3.74
N LEU A 39 10.19 14.80 -2.73
CA LEU A 39 9.76 15.46 -1.49
C LEU A 39 10.93 15.86 -0.55
N GLY A 40 12.08 15.20 -0.67
CA GLY A 40 13.25 15.41 0.21
C GLY A 40 13.12 14.71 1.56
N LYS A 41 12.14 15.08 2.40
CA LYS A 41 11.91 14.46 3.72
C LYS A 41 10.43 14.23 4.02
N GLY A 42 10.11 13.17 4.76
CA GLY A 42 8.74 12.83 5.15
C GLY A 42 8.65 11.51 5.91
N LYS A 43 7.43 11.08 6.22
CA LYS A 43 7.17 9.73 6.75
C LYS A 43 7.15 8.72 5.60
N SER A 44 8.04 7.73 5.65
CA SER A 44 8.02 6.62 4.70
C SER A 44 6.83 5.71 4.97
N LEU A 45 6.13 5.29 3.91
CA LEU A 45 5.05 4.31 4.02
C LEU A 45 5.55 2.96 4.53
N PHE A 46 6.73 2.55 4.07
CA PHE A 46 7.36 1.27 4.40
C PHE A 46 8.60 1.49 5.27
N GLN A 47 8.39 1.93 6.50
CA GLN A 47 9.45 2.05 7.51
C GLN A 47 9.33 0.91 8.51
N ASN A 48 10.47 0.38 8.97
CA ASN A 48 10.54 -0.68 10.00
C ASN A 48 9.73 -1.95 9.62
N ILE A 49 9.72 -2.31 8.34
CA ILE A 49 9.13 -3.58 7.88
C ILE A 49 10.11 -4.72 8.15
N THR A 50 9.67 -5.73 8.89
CA THR A 50 10.56 -6.80 9.39
C THR A 50 10.79 -7.92 8.39
N GLU A 51 9.86 -8.12 7.45
CA GLU A 51 9.91 -9.20 6.47
C GLU A 51 9.78 -8.69 5.04
N LYS A 52 10.24 -9.50 4.09
CA LYS A 52 10.07 -9.21 2.66
C LYS A 52 8.67 -9.68 2.23
N HIS A 53 7.87 -8.77 1.71
CA HIS A 53 6.56 -9.09 1.12
C HIS A 53 6.64 -9.07 -0.41
N PRO A 54 6.71 -10.22 -1.09
CA PRO A 54 6.68 -10.26 -2.55
C PRO A 54 5.33 -9.75 -3.06
N LEU A 55 5.36 -8.91 -4.09
CA LEU A 55 4.16 -8.30 -4.67
C LEU A 55 3.93 -8.77 -6.12
N LYS A 56 2.67 -8.94 -6.50
CA LYS A 56 2.23 -9.15 -7.88
C LYS A 56 1.50 -7.89 -8.35
N LEU A 57 1.96 -7.27 -9.43
CA LEU A 57 1.25 -6.16 -10.07
C LEU A 57 -0.06 -6.69 -10.68
N LEU A 58 -1.18 -6.06 -10.34
CA LEU A 58 -2.50 -6.34 -10.88
C LEU A 58 -2.93 -5.29 -11.90
N GLU A 59 -2.78 -4.00 -11.57
CA GLU A 59 -3.16 -2.87 -12.43
C GLU A 59 -2.10 -1.77 -12.36
N THR A 60 -1.93 -1.06 -13.48
CA THR A 60 -1.25 0.25 -13.53
C THR A 60 -2.17 1.25 -14.22
N ARG A 61 -2.36 2.42 -13.61
CA ARG A 61 -3.14 3.51 -14.18
C ARG A 61 -2.38 4.83 -14.08
N THR A 62 -2.23 5.51 -15.21
CA THR A 62 -1.64 6.85 -15.27
C THR A 62 -2.74 7.91 -15.27
N PHE A 63 -2.50 9.03 -14.60
CA PHE A 63 -3.39 10.20 -14.57
C PHE A 63 -2.76 11.36 -15.35
N GLU A 64 -3.59 12.30 -15.83
CA GLU A 64 -3.14 13.46 -16.60
C GLU A 64 -2.15 14.36 -15.86
N ASN A 65 -2.24 14.40 -14.52
CA ASN A 65 -1.31 15.14 -13.66
C ASN A 65 0.05 14.43 -13.44
N GLY A 66 0.30 13.34 -14.17
CA GLY A 66 1.52 12.55 -14.08
C GLY A 66 1.58 11.59 -12.88
N ALA A 67 0.54 11.52 -12.05
CA ALA A 67 0.47 10.50 -11.01
C ALA A 67 0.27 9.11 -11.61
N VAL A 68 0.77 8.08 -10.93
CA VAL A 68 0.62 6.68 -11.33
C VAL A 68 0.09 5.88 -10.16
N LEU A 69 -1.07 5.24 -10.33
CA LEU A 69 -1.58 4.22 -9.43
C LEU A 69 -0.98 2.88 -9.81
N LEU A 70 -0.34 2.22 -8.84
CA LEU A 70 0.11 0.84 -8.93
C LEU A 70 -0.72 0.01 -7.95
N HIS A 71 -1.46 -0.97 -8.46
CA HIS A 71 -2.24 -1.90 -7.65
C HIS A 71 -1.51 -3.23 -7.56
N TYR A 72 -1.15 -3.62 -6.34
CA TYR A 72 -0.41 -4.83 -6.04
C TYR A 72 -1.20 -5.74 -5.11
N GLN A 73 -1.02 -7.05 -5.29
CA GLN A 73 -1.43 -8.07 -4.33
C GLN A 73 -0.19 -8.69 -3.68
N ILE A 74 -0.27 -9.05 -2.39
CA ILE A 74 0.77 -9.87 -1.75
C ILE A 74 0.78 -11.27 -2.36
N ARG A 75 1.98 -11.82 -2.63
CA ARG A 75 2.18 -13.20 -3.10
C ARG A 75 2.42 -14.18 -1.95
#